data_AF-A0A517LCH2-F1
#
_entry.id   AF-A0A517LCH2-F1
#
_cell.length_a   1.000
_cell.length_b   1.000
_cell.length_c   1.000
_cell.angle_alpha   90.00
_cell.angle_beta   90.00
_cell.angle_gamma   90.00
#
_symmetry.space_group_name_H-M   'P 1'
#
loop_
_entity.id
_entity.type
_entity.pdbx_description
1 polymer ?
#
loop_
_entity_poly.entity_id
_entity_poly.type
_entity_poly.pdbx_seq_one_letter_code
_entity_poly.pdbx_strand_id
1 'polypeptide(L)'
;MAQPLATGPDLPTSFQQSCLRSSHYPENIIQRSANLTPTVLKTYRERLKSASLDLFVQKEAEVDFSFLDLGNVSGEEVEQRNIASSSELEEWLALEPNCNATPLLFAARKRDPRSRFIHIWAVHSRSELRITQEMLTLILTFHQVMPSYLDFIDVFGAQSDSRVCTFSGFRELRNLTTSPRTLAIYSLGRSGRLFQLVYNFTGVTQNSENQWSIRKASIYHQFDVYIGTTLWIVTKDRADLHQRYKEVTGPEGREEERSFGDVAQCLRSSFAAHLLFCQWATEDWRSYLRWLEETIESDASCLSNGPSSQRKSNPLADIKDSLWSPR
;
A
#
# COMPACT_ATOMS: atom_id res chain seq x y z
N MET A 1 -18.17 28.04 -34.90
CA MET A 1 -17.86 26.66 -35.28
C MET A 1 -17.09 26.02 -34.14
N ALA A 2 -17.78 25.26 -33.28
CA ALA A 2 -17.15 24.55 -32.18
C ALA A 2 -16.49 23.27 -32.73
N GLN A 3 -15.21 23.08 -32.44
CA GLN A 3 -14.55 21.79 -32.67
C GLN A 3 -15.17 20.73 -31.74
N PRO A 4 -15.38 19.48 -32.20
CA PRO A 4 -15.85 18.42 -31.32
C PRO A 4 -14.78 18.12 -30.27
N LEU A 5 -15.20 17.91 -29.02
CA LEU A 5 -14.35 17.36 -27.97
C LEU A 5 -13.70 16.07 -28.47
N ALA A 6 -12.37 16.05 -28.51
CA ALA A 6 -11.59 14.89 -28.90
C ALA A 6 -11.93 13.70 -27.99
N THR A 7 -12.25 12.57 -28.62
CA THR A 7 -12.25 11.24 -28.02
C THR A 7 -10.94 11.04 -27.27
N GLY A 8 -11.01 10.61 -26.00
CA GLY A 8 -9.82 10.39 -25.17
C GLY A 8 -8.81 9.46 -25.84
N PRO A 9 -7.50 9.61 -25.54
CA PRO A 9 -6.46 8.83 -26.20
C PRO A 9 -6.59 7.33 -25.89
N ASP A 10 -6.65 6.50 -26.93
CA ASP A 10 -6.79 5.05 -26.80
C ASP A 10 -5.65 4.45 -25.96
N LEU A 11 -6.01 3.67 -24.94
CA LEU A 11 -5.06 2.89 -24.15
C LEU A 11 -4.43 1.79 -25.02
N PRO A 12 -3.17 1.37 -24.79
CA PRO A 12 -2.61 0.22 -25.49
C PRO A 12 -3.45 -1.03 -25.26
N THR A 13 -3.74 -1.81 -26.31
CA THR A 13 -4.58 -3.02 -26.22
C THR A 13 -4.05 -4.02 -25.19
N SER A 14 -2.73 -4.17 -25.07
CA SER A 14 -2.11 -5.04 -24.06
C SER A 14 -2.45 -4.59 -22.63
N PHE A 15 -2.46 -3.28 -22.36
CA PHE A 15 -2.84 -2.70 -21.08
C PHE A 15 -4.32 -2.91 -20.77
N GLN A 16 -5.19 -2.68 -21.76
CA GLN A 16 -6.62 -2.94 -21.60
C GLN A 16 -6.91 -4.42 -21.29
N GLN A 17 -6.27 -5.33 -22.02
CA GLN A 17 -6.35 -6.78 -21.76
C GLN A 17 -5.81 -7.17 -20.39
N SER A 18 -4.76 -6.50 -19.91
CA SER A 18 -4.23 -6.69 -18.55
C SER A 18 -5.29 -6.32 -17.51
N CYS A 19 -5.91 -5.13 -17.62
CA CYS A 19 -6.97 -4.67 -16.72
C CYS A 19 -8.22 -5.57 -16.74
N LEU A 20 -8.68 -6.01 -17.92
CA LEU A 20 -9.80 -6.98 -18.05
C LEU A 20 -9.52 -8.30 -17.34
N ARG A 21 -8.24 -8.65 -17.16
CA ARG A 21 -7.79 -9.86 -16.49
C ARG A 21 -7.21 -9.54 -15.11
N SER A 22 -7.67 -8.49 -14.43
CA SER A 22 -7.23 -8.09 -13.08
C SER A 22 -7.28 -9.26 -12.08
N SER A 23 -8.31 -10.10 -12.15
CA SER A 23 -8.45 -11.34 -11.35
C SER A 23 -7.34 -12.39 -11.57
N HIS A 24 -6.47 -12.18 -12.56
CA HIS A 24 -5.30 -13.00 -12.85
C HIS A 24 -4.00 -12.40 -12.32
N TYR A 25 -4.04 -11.28 -11.61
CA TYR A 25 -2.86 -10.71 -10.97
C TYR A 25 -2.13 -11.72 -10.09
N PRO A 26 -0.78 -11.81 -10.16
CA PRO A 26 0.13 -11.01 -10.98
C PRO A 26 0.47 -11.58 -12.38
N GLU A 27 -0.19 -12.63 -12.86
CA GLU A 27 0.12 -13.26 -14.16
C GLU A 27 -0.19 -12.35 -15.37
N ASN A 28 -1.07 -11.37 -15.20
CA ASN A 28 -1.51 -10.42 -16.24
C ASN A 28 -0.61 -9.18 -16.36
N ILE A 29 0.42 -9.01 -15.52
CA ILE A 29 1.32 -7.85 -15.63
C ILE A 29 2.12 -7.89 -16.93
N ILE A 30 2.30 -6.73 -17.53
CA ILE A 30 2.99 -6.55 -18.81
C ILE A 30 4.49 -6.39 -18.57
N GLN A 31 4.85 -5.52 -17.65
CA GLN A 31 6.25 -5.25 -17.34
C GLN A 31 6.77 -6.26 -16.32
N ARG A 32 7.69 -7.12 -16.77
CA ARG A 32 8.26 -8.21 -15.97
C ARG A 32 9.76 -8.03 -15.82
N SER A 33 10.26 -8.22 -14.60
CA SER A 33 11.69 -8.37 -14.36
C SER A 33 12.16 -9.75 -14.85
N ALA A 34 13.45 -9.89 -15.16
CA ALA A 34 14.02 -11.15 -15.63
C ALA A 34 13.81 -12.32 -14.65
N ASN A 35 13.65 -12.02 -13.35
CA ASN A 35 13.50 -13.01 -12.28
C ASN A 35 12.05 -13.48 -12.10
N LEU A 36 11.07 -12.82 -12.72
CA LEU A 36 9.65 -13.17 -12.63
C LEU A 36 9.27 -14.17 -13.73
N THR A 37 9.51 -15.45 -13.47
CA THR A 37 9.06 -16.54 -14.34
C THR A 37 7.55 -16.77 -14.20
N PRO A 38 6.87 -17.36 -15.21
CA PRO A 38 5.46 -17.72 -15.10
C PRO A 38 5.13 -18.58 -13.87
N THR A 39 6.04 -19.50 -13.50
CA THR A 39 5.90 -20.33 -12.31
C THR A 39 5.86 -19.49 -11.03
N VAL A 40 6.76 -18.51 -10.90
CA VAL A 40 6.80 -17.62 -9.73
C VAL A 40 5.53 -16.77 -9.66
N LEU A 41 5.05 -16.23 -10.78
CA LEU A 41 3.80 -15.46 -10.82
C LEU A 41 2.59 -16.31 -10.40
N LYS A 42 2.55 -17.58 -10.84
CA LYS A 42 1.51 -18.52 -10.44
C LYS A 42 1.54 -18.78 -8.93
N THR A 43 2.73 -18.98 -8.35
CA THR A 43 2.89 -19.14 -6.89
C THR A 43 2.38 -17.93 -6.11
N TYR A 44 2.68 -16.71 -6.58
CA TYR A 44 2.12 -15.49 -5.96
C TYR A 44 0.59 -15.46 -6.02
N ARG A 45 0.00 -15.80 -7.17
CA ARG A 45 -1.46 -15.84 -7.31
C ARG A 45 -2.10 -16.90 -6.42
N GLU A 46 -1.51 -18.09 -6.36
CA GLU A 46 -1.99 -19.19 -5.51
C GLU A 46 -1.94 -18.78 -4.03
N ARG A 47 -0.85 -18.17 -3.56
CA ARG A 47 -0.74 -17.61 -2.20
C ARG A 47 -1.81 -16.56 -1.90
N LEU A 48 -1.99 -15.59 -2.79
CA LEU A 48 -2.99 -14.54 -2.61
C LEU A 48 -4.42 -15.12 -2.51
N LYS A 49 -4.73 -16.14 -3.33
CA LYS A 49 -6.01 -16.86 -3.24
C LYS A 49 -6.15 -17.64 -1.94
N SER A 50 -5.11 -18.32 -1.49
CA SER A 50 -5.13 -19.08 -0.24
C SER A 50 -5.29 -18.18 0.99
N ALA A 51 -4.72 -16.98 0.98
CA ALA A 51 -4.84 -16.01 2.08
C ALA A 51 -6.13 -15.18 2.02
N SER A 52 -6.96 -15.31 0.98
CA SER A 52 -8.04 -14.38 0.67
C SER A 52 -9.05 -14.17 1.79
N LEU A 53 -9.49 -15.26 2.43
CA LEU A 53 -10.48 -15.24 3.51
C LEU A 53 -9.96 -14.57 4.78
N ASP A 54 -8.66 -14.66 5.04
CA ASP A 54 -8.06 -14.11 6.25
C ASP A 54 -7.50 -12.70 6.01
N LEU A 55 -7.15 -12.36 4.78
CA LEU A 55 -6.47 -11.11 4.43
C LEU A 55 -7.42 -9.98 4.04
N PHE A 56 -8.58 -10.28 3.46
CA PHE A 56 -9.49 -9.30 2.87
C PHE A 56 -10.90 -9.39 3.43
N VAL A 57 -11.58 -8.25 3.53
CA VAL A 57 -13.02 -8.24 3.80
C VAL A 57 -13.78 -8.91 2.65
N GLN A 58 -14.84 -9.65 2.99
CA GLN A 58 -15.61 -10.43 2.04
C GLN A 58 -16.84 -9.69 1.49
N LYS A 59 -17.27 -8.62 2.18
CA LYS A 59 -18.46 -7.83 1.83
C LYS A 59 -18.07 -6.40 1.48
N GLU A 60 -18.66 -5.87 0.41
CA GLU A 60 -18.43 -4.47 0.02
C GLU A 60 -18.84 -3.48 1.13
N ALA A 61 -19.84 -3.80 1.95
CA ALA A 61 -20.23 -2.96 3.08
C ALA A 61 -19.13 -2.73 4.13
N GLU A 62 -18.06 -3.54 4.11
CA GLU A 62 -16.91 -3.43 5.01
C GLU A 62 -15.68 -2.81 4.32
N VAL A 63 -15.78 -2.48 3.03
CA VAL A 63 -14.72 -1.82 2.28
C VAL A 63 -14.62 -0.36 2.70
N ASP A 64 -13.40 0.07 2.97
CA ASP A 64 -13.08 1.44 3.32
C ASP A 64 -11.58 1.67 3.15
N PHE A 65 -11.18 2.28 2.05
CA PHE A 65 -9.80 2.70 1.80
C PHE A 65 -9.81 3.99 0.98
N SER A 66 -8.70 4.72 0.93
CA SER A 66 -8.70 6.08 0.38
C SER A 66 -7.64 6.32 -0.67
N PHE A 67 -7.98 7.15 -1.64
CA PHE A 67 -7.08 7.82 -2.55
C PHE A 67 -6.89 9.28 -2.13
N LEU A 68 -5.66 9.76 -2.29
CA LEU A 68 -5.28 11.16 -2.19
C LEU A 68 -4.43 11.48 -3.43
N ASP A 69 -4.99 12.23 -4.35
CA ASP A 69 -4.37 12.66 -5.60
C ASP A 69 -3.90 14.12 -5.44
N LEU A 70 -2.63 14.39 -5.74
CA LEU A 70 -2.00 15.71 -5.64
C LEU A 70 -1.51 16.18 -7.01
N GLY A 71 -1.61 17.50 -7.25
CA GLY A 71 -1.20 18.11 -8.51
C GLY A 71 -2.02 17.60 -9.70
N ASN A 72 -3.34 17.60 -9.57
CA ASN A 72 -4.23 17.13 -10.63
C ASN A 72 -4.31 18.13 -11.81
N VAL A 73 -4.72 17.63 -12.98
CA VAL A 73 -4.83 18.43 -14.22
C VAL A 73 -5.99 19.44 -14.13
N SER A 74 -6.96 19.22 -13.24
CA SER A 74 -8.13 20.08 -13.00
C SER A 74 -7.82 21.38 -12.26
N GLY A 75 -6.60 21.54 -11.72
CA GLY A 75 -6.19 22.75 -11.01
C GLY A 75 -6.56 22.79 -9.53
N GLU A 76 -7.11 21.70 -8.98
CA GLU A 76 -7.22 21.52 -7.53
C GLU A 76 -5.90 20.91 -7.02
N GLU A 77 -5.29 21.54 -6.01
CA GLU A 77 -4.00 21.06 -5.49
C GLU A 77 -4.10 19.66 -4.86
N VAL A 78 -5.28 19.30 -4.33
CA VAL A 78 -5.54 18.09 -3.56
C VAL A 78 -6.95 17.56 -3.83
N GLU A 79 -7.07 16.29 -4.23
CA GLU A 79 -8.35 15.58 -4.41
C GLU A 79 -8.32 14.29 -3.58
N GLN A 80 -9.27 14.11 -2.66
CA GLN A 80 -9.32 12.93 -1.79
C GLN A 80 -10.67 12.23 -1.93
N ARG A 81 -10.65 10.90 -2.02
CA ARG A 81 -11.86 10.08 -2.06
C ARG A 81 -11.67 8.80 -1.24
N ASN A 82 -12.66 8.48 -0.40
CA ASN A 82 -12.79 7.16 0.18
C ASN A 82 -13.62 6.30 -0.77
N ILE A 83 -13.20 5.05 -0.95
CA ILE A 83 -13.83 4.10 -1.87
C ILE A 83 -14.50 3.01 -1.03
N ALA A 84 -15.79 2.80 -1.30
CA ALA A 84 -16.62 1.82 -0.59
C ALA A 84 -17.14 0.67 -1.48
N SER A 85 -16.93 0.73 -2.80
CA SER A 85 -17.40 -0.31 -3.74
C SER A 85 -16.52 -0.47 -4.98
N SER A 86 -16.62 -1.61 -5.66
CA SER A 86 -15.89 -1.83 -6.92
C SER A 86 -16.28 -0.81 -8.01
N SER A 87 -17.56 -0.43 -8.08
CA SER A 87 -18.04 0.58 -9.03
C SER A 87 -17.39 1.95 -8.79
N GLU A 88 -17.25 2.38 -7.53
CA GLU A 88 -16.58 3.65 -7.20
C GLU A 88 -15.09 3.61 -7.56
N LEU A 89 -14.44 2.46 -7.41
CA LEU A 89 -13.04 2.27 -7.78
C LEU A 89 -12.86 2.39 -9.30
N GLU A 90 -13.69 1.70 -10.07
CA GLU A 90 -13.64 1.76 -11.54
C GLU A 90 -13.91 3.17 -12.06
N GLU A 91 -14.90 3.86 -11.49
CA GLU A 91 -15.18 5.27 -11.76
C GLU A 91 -13.98 6.16 -11.44
N TRP A 92 -13.36 5.99 -10.26
CA TRP A 92 -12.21 6.79 -9.84
C TRP A 92 -10.97 6.58 -10.72
N LEU A 93 -10.72 5.35 -11.14
CA LEU A 93 -9.67 5.01 -12.10
C LEU A 93 -10.05 5.40 -13.55
N ALA A 94 -11.25 5.95 -13.75
CA ALA A 94 -11.83 6.30 -15.03
C ALA A 94 -11.78 5.14 -16.03
N LEU A 95 -12.05 3.92 -15.55
CA LEU A 95 -12.15 2.70 -16.34
C LEU A 95 -13.58 2.52 -16.83
N GLU A 96 -13.91 3.15 -17.96
CA GLU A 96 -15.21 2.90 -18.58
C GLU A 96 -15.10 1.77 -19.60
N PRO A 97 -15.92 0.70 -19.47
CA PRO A 97 -16.04 -0.30 -20.52
C PRO A 97 -16.69 0.33 -21.76
N ASN A 98 -16.00 0.29 -22.89
CA ASN A 98 -16.59 0.62 -24.17
C ASN A 98 -17.48 -0.53 -24.63
N CYS A 99 -18.73 -0.52 -24.20
CA CYS A 99 -19.75 -1.53 -24.49
C CYS A 99 -19.99 -1.75 -26.00
N ASN A 100 -19.57 -0.80 -26.84
CA ASN A 100 -19.75 -0.84 -28.28
C ASN A 100 -18.55 -1.43 -29.03
N ALA A 101 -17.43 -1.67 -28.35
CA ALA A 101 -16.24 -2.31 -28.93
C ALA A 101 -16.29 -3.83 -28.71
N THR A 102 -15.96 -4.58 -29.76
CA THR A 102 -15.76 -6.03 -29.69
C THR A 102 -14.32 -6.34 -30.13
N PRO A 103 -13.42 -6.80 -29.24
CA PRO A 103 -13.62 -7.10 -27.82
C PRO A 103 -13.83 -5.84 -26.96
N LEU A 104 -14.35 -6.02 -25.72
CA LEU A 104 -14.52 -4.94 -24.74
C LEU A 104 -13.20 -4.18 -24.58
N LEU A 105 -13.23 -2.86 -24.73
CA LEU A 105 -12.06 -1.99 -24.59
C LEU A 105 -12.27 -1.04 -23.42
N PHE A 106 -11.22 -0.73 -22.67
CA PHE A 106 -11.25 0.32 -21.66
C PHE A 106 -10.67 1.60 -22.25
N ALA A 107 -11.34 2.73 -22.00
CA ALA A 107 -10.75 4.05 -22.20
C ALA A 107 -10.40 4.64 -20.84
N ALA A 108 -9.18 5.16 -20.66
CA ALA A 108 -8.87 6.00 -19.51
C ALA A 108 -9.15 7.45 -19.87
N ARG A 109 -10.13 8.06 -19.20
CA ARG A 109 -10.48 9.46 -19.43
C ARG A 109 -9.62 10.44 -18.63
N LYS A 110 -8.96 9.98 -17.57
CA LYS A 110 -8.12 10.81 -16.67
C LYS A 110 -6.66 10.38 -16.76
N ARG A 111 -5.74 11.34 -16.87
CA ARG A 111 -4.29 11.08 -16.70
C ARG A 111 -4.02 10.80 -15.22
N ASP A 112 -2.96 10.07 -14.91
CA ASP A 112 -2.53 9.95 -13.52
C ASP A 112 -2.20 11.35 -12.94
N PRO A 113 -2.51 11.60 -11.66
CA PRO A 113 -2.08 12.82 -10.98
C PRO A 113 -0.55 12.86 -10.85
N ARG A 114 0.01 13.99 -10.40
CA ARG A 114 1.45 14.08 -10.12
C ARG A 114 1.88 13.17 -8.98
N SER A 115 1.09 13.09 -7.92
CA SER A 115 1.29 12.12 -6.85
C SER A 115 -0.05 11.50 -6.47
N ARG A 116 -0.10 10.17 -6.42
CA ARG A 116 -1.24 9.41 -5.93
C ARG A 116 -0.83 8.65 -4.67
N PHE A 117 -1.60 8.80 -3.60
CA PHE A 117 -1.41 8.06 -2.36
C PHE A 117 -2.63 7.19 -2.09
N ILE A 118 -2.43 5.87 -2.08
CA ILE A 118 -3.45 4.87 -1.79
C ILE A 118 -3.19 4.33 -0.38
N HIS A 119 -4.13 4.55 0.52
CA HIS A 119 -4.06 4.05 1.90
C HIS A 119 -4.96 2.83 2.06
N ILE A 120 -4.36 1.66 2.17
CA ILE A 120 -5.05 0.41 2.47
C ILE A 120 -4.83 0.11 3.94
N TRP A 121 -5.89 -0.14 4.70
CA TRP A 121 -5.75 -0.26 6.14
C TRP A 121 -6.58 -1.36 6.76
N ALA A 122 -6.19 -1.68 7.99
CA ALA A 122 -6.81 -2.65 8.88
C ALA A 122 -7.11 -1.98 10.23
N VAL A 123 -8.19 -2.39 10.89
CA VAL A 123 -8.59 -1.89 12.22
C VAL A 123 -7.46 -2.10 13.23
N HIS A 124 -6.83 -3.27 13.18
CA HIS A 124 -5.59 -3.59 13.88
C HIS A 124 -4.75 -4.52 13.02
N SER A 125 -3.50 -4.77 13.39
CA SER A 125 -2.55 -5.59 12.61
C SER A 125 -2.94 -7.05 12.36
N ARG A 126 -4.12 -7.48 12.82
CA ARG A 126 -4.67 -8.83 12.69
C ARG A 126 -6.09 -8.87 12.13
N SER A 127 -6.68 -7.72 11.82
CA SER A 127 -7.95 -7.72 11.12
C SER A 127 -7.66 -7.87 9.64
N GLU A 128 -8.68 -8.26 8.88
CA GLU A 128 -8.63 -8.16 7.43
C GLU A 128 -8.36 -6.71 7.00
N LEU A 129 -7.77 -6.57 5.82
CA LEU A 129 -7.68 -5.29 5.13
C LEU A 129 -9.06 -4.87 4.66
N ARG A 130 -9.38 -3.58 4.81
CA ARG A 130 -10.66 -2.95 4.44
C ARG A 130 -10.81 -2.77 2.92
N ILE A 131 -10.44 -3.79 2.16
CA ILE A 131 -10.52 -3.87 0.71
C ILE A 131 -10.78 -5.34 0.31
N THR A 132 -11.55 -5.58 -0.75
CA THR A 132 -11.72 -6.95 -1.28
C THR A 132 -10.51 -7.36 -2.11
N GLN A 133 -10.32 -8.67 -2.30
CA GLN A 133 -9.27 -9.18 -3.19
C GLN A 133 -9.41 -8.63 -4.62
N GLU A 134 -10.64 -8.55 -5.14
CA GLU A 134 -10.92 -8.05 -6.49
C GLU A 134 -10.42 -6.62 -6.68
N MET A 135 -10.79 -5.73 -5.76
CA MET A 135 -10.39 -4.32 -5.78
C MET A 135 -8.88 -4.15 -5.65
N LEU A 136 -8.23 -4.91 -4.75
CA LEU A 136 -6.77 -4.89 -4.65
C LEU A 136 -6.13 -5.32 -5.99
N THR A 137 -6.55 -6.45 -6.55
CA THR A 137 -5.97 -6.95 -7.80
C THR A 137 -6.20 -6.00 -8.98
N LEU A 138 -7.32 -5.26 -8.99
CA LEU A 138 -7.58 -4.20 -9.95
C LEU A 138 -6.59 -3.03 -9.78
N ILE A 139 -6.38 -2.53 -8.55
CA ILE A 139 -5.41 -1.45 -8.26
C ILE A 139 -4.00 -1.87 -8.69
N LEU A 140 -3.55 -3.06 -8.26
CA LEU A 140 -2.20 -3.55 -8.55
C LEU A 140 -2.00 -3.79 -10.06
N THR A 141 -3.03 -4.29 -10.74
CA THR A 141 -3.03 -4.44 -12.21
C THR A 141 -2.99 -3.08 -12.90
N PHE A 142 -3.90 -2.17 -12.57
CA PHE A 142 -4.02 -0.88 -13.25
C PHE A 142 -2.73 -0.08 -13.15
N HIS A 143 -2.05 -0.13 -12.00
CA HIS A 143 -0.79 0.57 -11.78
C HIS A 143 0.45 -0.25 -12.15
N GLN A 144 0.30 -1.50 -12.60
CA GLN A 144 1.40 -2.42 -12.93
C GLN A 144 2.41 -2.58 -11.78
N VAL A 145 1.88 -2.78 -10.57
CA VAL A 145 2.64 -2.94 -9.33
C VAL A 145 3.47 -4.23 -9.40
N MET A 146 4.72 -4.18 -8.93
CA MET A 146 5.56 -5.38 -8.86
C MET A 146 4.92 -6.47 -8.00
N PRO A 147 4.96 -7.75 -8.42
CA PRO A 147 4.37 -8.87 -7.69
C PRO A 147 4.91 -9.07 -6.28
N SER A 148 6.19 -8.72 -6.05
CA SER A 148 6.81 -8.87 -4.74
C SER A 148 6.17 -7.99 -3.67
N TYR A 149 5.32 -7.02 -4.01
CA TYR A 149 4.52 -6.30 -3.01
C TYR A 149 3.62 -7.25 -2.20
N LEU A 150 3.17 -8.36 -2.77
CA LEU A 150 2.34 -9.34 -2.07
C LEU A 150 3.05 -9.95 -0.86
N ASP A 151 4.38 -10.17 -0.92
CA ASP A 151 5.15 -10.67 0.24
C ASP A 151 5.09 -9.71 1.45
N PHE A 152 4.87 -8.42 1.19
CA PHE A 152 4.78 -7.38 2.21
C PHE A 152 3.35 -7.19 2.70
N ILE A 153 2.33 -7.57 1.93
CA ILE A 153 0.93 -7.51 2.36
C ILE A 153 0.56 -8.79 3.15
N ASP A 154 1.20 -9.91 2.85
CA ASP A 154 0.97 -11.20 3.52
C ASP A 154 1.31 -11.19 5.03
N VAL A 155 1.82 -10.09 5.58
CA VAL A 155 2.01 -9.92 7.04
C VAL A 155 0.75 -9.42 7.77
N PHE A 156 -0.29 -9.03 7.02
CA PHE A 156 -1.57 -8.56 7.54
C PHE A 156 -2.63 -9.67 7.49
N GLY A 157 -3.83 -9.39 8.00
CA GLY A 157 -4.95 -10.34 8.02
C GLY A 157 -5.11 -11.11 9.34
N ALA A 158 -6.21 -11.84 9.43
CA ALA A 158 -6.60 -12.71 10.54
C ALA A 158 -5.70 -13.95 10.65
N GLN A 159 -4.43 -13.73 11.02
CA GLN A 159 -3.47 -14.81 11.20
C GLN A 159 -3.53 -15.36 12.63
N SER A 160 -3.65 -16.68 12.75
CA SER A 160 -3.65 -17.42 14.03
C SER A 160 -2.24 -17.68 14.57
N ASP A 161 -1.21 -17.70 13.72
CA ASP A 161 0.18 -17.98 14.11
C ASP A 161 1.08 -16.76 13.89
N SER A 162 1.61 -16.18 14.98
CA SER A 162 2.37 -14.92 14.98
C SER A 162 3.76 -15.00 14.33
N ARG A 163 4.20 -16.18 13.90
CA ARG A 163 5.58 -16.45 13.44
C ARG A 163 5.95 -15.74 12.14
N VAL A 164 4.96 -15.43 11.28
CA VAL A 164 5.16 -14.69 10.01
C VAL A 164 5.42 -13.20 10.25
N CYS A 165 5.18 -12.70 11.47
CA CYS A 165 5.39 -11.30 11.85
C CYS A 165 6.87 -10.87 11.94
N THR A 166 7.81 -11.67 11.43
CA THR A 166 9.25 -11.32 11.35
C THR A 166 9.70 -10.89 9.96
N PHE A 167 8.87 -11.03 8.93
CA PHE A 167 9.27 -10.63 7.58
C PHE A 167 9.59 -9.13 7.53
N SER A 168 10.82 -8.83 7.12
CA SER A 168 11.29 -7.51 6.74
C SER A 168 12.12 -7.60 5.47
N GLY A 169 11.93 -6.65 4.57
CA GLY A 169 12.61 -6.68 3.29
C GLY A 169 12.67 -5.34 2.58
N PHE A 170 13.46 -5.34 1.51
CA PHE A 170 13.49 -4.30 0.51
C PHE A 170 13.53 -5.00 -0.86
N ARG A 171 12.74 -4.51 -1.80
CA ARG A 171 12.69 -4.95 -3.19
C ARG A 171 12.68 -3.73 -4.08
N GLU A 172 13.35 -3.85 -5.21
CA GLU A 172 13.36 -2.81 -6.22
C GLU A 172 13.15 -3.39 -7.61
N LEU A 173 12.51 -2.59 -8.44
CA LEU A 173 12.43 -2.78 -9.87
C LEU A 173 12.83 -1.48 -10.54
N ARG A 174 13.79 -1.54 -11.46
CA ARG A 174 14.28 -0.36 -12.16
C ARG A 174 14.11 -0.55 -13.66
N ASN A 175 13.49 0.42 -14.32
CA ASN A 175 13.45 0.53 -15.77
C ASN A 175 13.76 1.98 -16.14
N LEU A 176 15.05 2.34 -16.22
CA LEU A 176 15.47 3.74 -16.44
C LEU A 176 15.71 4.07 -17.92
N THR A 177 15.82 3.03 -18.74
CA THR A 177 16.17 3.12 -20.17
C THR A 177 14.97 2.79 -21.03
N THR A 178 14.83 3.50 -22.15
CA THR A 178 13.83 3.14 -23.15
C THR A 178 14.19 1.81 -23.79
N SER A 179 13.35 0.80 -23.59
CA SER A 179 13.45 -0.52 -24.22
C SER A 179 12.11 -0.83 -24.91
N PRO A 180 12.09 -1.62 -26.01
CA PRO A 180 10.84 -2.09 -26.61
C PRO A 180 9.90 -2.81 -25.64
N ARG A 181 10.45 -3.31 -24.51
CA ARG A 181 9.68 -3.97 -23.43
C ARG A 181 9.07 -3.00 -22.42
N THR A 182 9.35 -1.70 -22.53
CA THR A 182 8.89 -0.66 -21.62
C THR A 182 7.46 -0.27 -21.97
N LEU A 183 6.55 -0.35 -21.01
CA LEU A 183 5.16 0.05 -21.20
C LEU A 183 5.04 1.57 -21.01
N ALA A 184 5.20 2.32 -22.09
CA ALA A 184 4.91 3.74 -22.12
C ALA A 184 3.42 3.95 -22.44
N ILE A 185 2.70 4.64 -21.54
CA ILE A 185 1.29 5.02 -21.70
C ILE A 185 1.20 6.54 -21.49
N TYR A 186 1.65 7.31 -22.47
CA TYR A 186 1.70 8.77 -22.37
C TYR A 186 0.31 9.40 -22.17
N SER A 187 -0.75 8.75 -22.63
CA SER A 187 -2.13 9.14 -22.35
C SER A 187 -2.40 9.21 -20.85
N LEU A 188 -1.90 8.25 -20.08
CA LEU A 188 -1.99 8.23 -18.61
C LEU A 188 -0.91 9.05 -17.91
N GLY A 189 0.04 9.65 -18.64
CA GLY A 189 1.19 10.30 -18.02
C GLY A 189 2.24 9.30 -17.53
N ARG A 190 2.38 8.16 -18.20
CA ARG A 190 3.39 7.13 -17.89
C ARG A 190 4.39 7.03 -19.03
N SER A 191 5.67 7.30 -18.76
CA SER A 191 6.74 7.14 -19.75
C SER A 191 7.26 5.71 -19.80
N GLY A 192 6.96 4.92 -18.76
CA GLY A 192 7.52 3.59 -18.53
C GLY A 192 8.98 3.62 -18.04
N ARG A 193 9.61 4.81 -17.97
CA ARG A 193 10.90 5.03 -17.35
C ARG A 193 10.69 5.31 -15.87
N LEU A 194 10.78 4.27 -15.05
CA LEU A 194 10.42 4.36 -13.65
C LEU A 194 11.30 3.46 -12.79
N PHE A 195 11.29 3.73 -11.50
CA PHE A 195 11.65 2.74 -10.49
C PHE A 195 10.45 2.46 -9.60
N GLN A 196 10.37 1.25 -9.10
CA GLN A 196 9.44 0.85 -8.05
C GLN A 196 10.27 0.34 -6.87
N LEU A 197 9.89 0.73 -5.66
CA LEU A 197 10.46 0.28 -4.39
C LEU A 197 9.36 -0.36 -3.56
N VAL A 198 9.70 -1.43 -2.87
CA VAL A 198 8.85 -2.01 -1.83
C VAL A 198 9.69 -2.29 -0.61
N TYR A 199 9.21 -1.87 0.54
CA TYR A 199 9.82 -2.17 1.82
C TYR A 199 8.75 -2.16 2.91
N ASN A 200 9.09 -2.69 4.07
CA ASN A 200 8.28 -2.53 5.26
C ASN A 200 9.10 -1.90 6.38
N PHE A 201 8.40 -1.15 7.21
CA PHE A 201 8.92 -0.65 8.46
C PHE A 201 8.23 -1.31 9.64
N THR A 202 8.91 -1.27 10.78
CA THR A 202 8.39 -1.71 12.06
C THR A 202 8.51 -0.53 13.02
N GLY A 203 7.40 -0.17 13.65
CA GLY A 203 7.32 0.87 14.66
C GLY A 203 6.68 0.32 15.93
N VAL A 204 6.72 1.10 17.00
CA VAL A 204 6.04 0.78 18.26
C VAL A 204 4.98 1.81 18.55
N THR A 205 3.83 1.38 19.04
CA THR A 205 2.75 2.29 19.48
C THR A 205 2.23 1.83 20.82
N GLN A 206 1.92 2.81 21.66
CA GLN A 206 1.16 2.59 22.88
C GLN A 206 -0.34 2.71 22.58
N ASN A 207 -1.15 1.82 23.17
CA ASN A 207 -2.60 1.92 23.15
C ASN A 207 -3.12 2.78 24.32
N SER A 208 -4.42 3.00 24.38
CA SER A 208 -5.07 3.77 25.46
C SER A 208 -4.95 3.12 26.84
N GLU A 209 -4.65 1.82 26.91
CA GLU A 209 -4.45 1.07 28.15
C GLU A 209 -2.97 1.05 28.61
N ASN A 210 -2.14 1.94 28.05
CA ASN A 210 -0.69 2.00 28.26
C ASN A 210 0.08 0.74 27.84
N GLN A 211 -0.53 -0.18 27.08
CA GLN A 211 0.15 -1.35 26.55
C GLN A 211 0.84 -1.02 25.23
N TRP A 212 2.06 -1.51 25.08
CA TRP A 212 2.84 -1.30 23.89
C TRP A 212 2.68 -2.45 22.90
N SER A 213 2.69 -2.10 21.62
CA SER A 213 2.56 -3.08 20.53
C SER A 213 3.48 -2.72 19.37
N ILE A 214 4.07 -3.76 18.76
CA ILE A 214 4.89 -3.64 17.56
C ILE A 214 3.95 -3.63 16.35
N ARG A 215 4.09 -2.62 15.48
CA ARG A 215 3.25 -2.42 14.29
C ARG A 215 4.09 -2.42 13.03
N LYS A 216 3.48 -2.85 11.93
CA LYS A 216 4.11 -2.92 10.61
C LYS A 216 3.41 -2.00 9.64
N ALA A 217 4.20 -1.39 8.77
CA ALA A 217 3.73 -0.65 7.61
C ALA A 217 4.43 -1.19 6.37
N SER A 218 3.67 -1.52 5.33
CA SER A 218 4.19 -1.98 4.05
C SER A 218 4.02 -0.89 3.01
N ILE A 219 5.14 -0.41 2.49
CA ILE A 219 5.21 0.75 1.62
C ILE A 219 5.62 0.30 0.22
N TYR A 220 4.77 0.60 -0.76
CA TYR A 220 5.09 0.56 -2.17
C TYR A 220 5.23 1.98 -2.69
N HIS A 221 6.28 2.23 -3.45
CA HIS A 221 6.54 3.51 -4.10
C HIS A 221 6.91 3.28 -5.56
N GLN A 222 6.28 4.00 -6.47
CA GLN A 222 6.65 4.04 -7.88
C GLN A 222 6.88 5.49 -8.29
N PHE A 223 7.97 5.73 -9.02
CA PHE A 223 8.33 7.06 -9.51
C PHE A 223 8.75 7.00 -10.97
N ASP A 224 8.05 7.73 -11.83
CA ASP A 224 8.40 7.92 -13.23
C ASP A 224 9.48 9.01 -13.35
N VAL A 225 10.71 8.62 -13.70
CA VAL A 225 11.86 9.53 -13.74
C VAL A 225 11.84 10.51 -14.91
N TYR A 226 10.92 10.34 -15.87
CA TYR A 226 10.80 11.23 -17.02
C TYR A 226 9.64 12.21 -16.86
N ILE A 227 8.50 11.76 -16.35
CA ILE A 227 7.30 12.59 -16.19
C ILE A 227 7.20 13.18 -14.77
N GLY A 228 7.76 12.50 -13.76
CA GLY A 228 7.63 12.88 -12.36
C GLY A 228 6.30 12.45 -11.73
N THR A 229 5.61 11.46 -12.32
CA THR A 229 4.41 10.87 -11.71
C THR A 229 4.80 9.89 -10.62
N THR A 230 4.18 10.05 -9.45
CA THR A 230 4.42 9.26 -8.25
C THR A 230 3.19 8.47 -7.85
N LEU A 231 3.39 7.22 -7.42
CA LEU A 231 2.37 6.39 -6.80
C LEU A 231 2.90 5.82 -5.48
N TRP A 232 2.12 5.98 -4.43
CA TRP A 232 2.31 5.37 -3.13
C TRP A 232 1.15 4.40 -2.86
N ILE A 233 1.47 3.19 -2.41
CA ILE A 233 0.49 2.28 -1.80
C ILE A 233 1.02 1.94 -0.42
N VAL A 234 0.34 2.45 0.60
CA VAL A 234 0.71 2.24 1.99
C VAL A 234 -0.33 1.33 2.61
N THR A 235 0.12 0.13 2.99
CA THR A 235 -0.69 -0.83 3.75
C THR A 235 -0.27 -0.78 5.21
N LYS A 236 -1.19 -0.41 6.11
CA LYS A 236 -0.89 -0.30 7.55
C LYS A 236 -2.14 -0.52 8.40
N ASP A 237 -1.97 -0.96 9.64
CA ASP A 237 -3.02 -0.79 10.64
C ASP A 237 -3.19 0.68 11.06
N ARG A 238 -4.42 1.10 11.36
CA ARG A 238 -4.76 2.50 11.72
C ARG A 238 -4.40 3.51 10.62
N ALA A 239 -4.73 4.78 10.85
CA ALA A 239 -4.60 5.86 9.87
C ALA A 239 -3.49 6.88 10.19
N ASP A 240 -2.56 6.56 11.10
CA ASP A 240 -1.52 7.49 11.57
C ASP A 240 -0.55 7.91 10.45
N LEU A 241 -0.04 6.96 9.65
CA LEU A 241 0.81 7.31 8.50
C LEU A 241 0.06 8.09 7.43
N HIS A 242 -1.22 7.78 7.21
CA HIS A 242 -2.06 8.51 6.26
C HIS A 242 -2.30 9.95 6.71
N GLN A 243 -2.57 10.17 7.99
CA GLN A 243 -2.77 11.50 8.56
C GLN A 243 -1.49 12.33 8.50
N ARG A 244 -0.35 11.74 8.87
CA ARG A 244 0.95 12.42 8.76
C ARG A 244 1.30 12.76 7.31
N TYR A 245 1.02 11.86 6.37
CA TYR A 245 1.25 12.13 4.95
C TYR A 245 0.43 13.35 4.51
N LYS A 246 -0.85 13.43 4.91
CA LYS A 246 -1.71 14.60 4.65
C LYS A 246 -1.18 15.89 5.27
N GLU A 247 -0.59 15.82 6.47
CA GLU A 247 0.01 16.99 7.12
C GLU A 247 1.21 17.51 6.31
N VAL A 248 2.11 16.61 5.89
CA VAL A 248 3.30 16.96 5.08
C VAL A 248 2.93 17.43 3.67
N THR A 249 1.90 16.87 3.05
CA THR A 249 1.47 17.29 1.71
C THR A 249 0.37 18.35 1.71
N GLY A 250 -0.12 18.73 2.89
CA GLY A 250 -1.21 19.68 3.07
C GLY A 250 -0.74 21.14 3.11
N PRO A 251 -1.66 22.09 3.39
CA PRO A 251 -1.33 23.52 3.41
C PRO A 251 -0.25 23.91 4.44
N GLU A 252 -0.14 23.16 5.54
CA GLU A 252 0.84 23.37 6.60
C GLU A 252 2.22 22.74 6.30
N GLY A 253 2.28 21.85 5.30
CA GLY A 253 3.52 21.23 4.84
C GLY A 253 4.47 22.22 4.19
N ARG A 254 5.77 21.92 4.21
CA ARG A 254 6.76 22.81 3.58
C ARG A 254 6.51 22.84 2.08
N GLU A 255 6.73 24.00 1.46
CA GLU A 255 6.52 24.18 0.02
C GLU A 255 7.28 23.13 -0.81
N GLU A 256 8.51 22.82 -0.42
CA GLU A 256 9.37 21.80 -1.05
C GLU A 256 8.83 20.35 -0.94
N GLU A 257 7.94 20.08 0.02
CA GLU A 257 7.33 18.77 0.28
C GLU A 257 6.02 18.59 -0.49
N ARG A 258 5.39 19.69 -0.93
CA ARG A 258 4.12 19.72 -1.67
C ARG A 258 4.21 20.31 -3.08
N SER A 259 5.42 20.51 -3.59
CA SER A 259 5.67 21.02 -4.95
C SER A 259 5.72 19.89 -5.99
N PHE A 260 4.94 20.02 -7.06
CA PHE A 260 4.83 19.03 -8.14
C PHE A 260 4.93 19.63 -9.56
N GLY A 261 5.53 20.82 -9.68
CA GLY A 261 5.62 21.58 -10.93
C GLY A 261 6.58 20.95 -11.95
N ASP A 262 7.69 20.39 -11.48
CA ASP A 262 8.67 19.68 -12.30
C ASP A 262 9.10 18.32 -11.70
N VAL A 263 9.86 17.55 -12.47
CA VAL A 263 10.30 16.20 -12.07
C VAL A 263 11.19 16.23 -10.82
N ALA A 264 12.03 17.26 -10.66
CA ALA A 264 12.92 17.38 -9.52
C ALA A 264 12.14 17.72 -8.23
N GLN A 265 11.11 18.55 -8.34
CA GLN A 265 10.16 18.84 -7.27
C GLN A 265 9.38 17.59 -6.88
N CYS A 266 8.81 16.84 -7.84
CA CYS A 266 8.14 15.57 -7.56
C CYS A 266 9.07 14.57 -6.86
N LEU A 267 10.34 14.50 -7.27
CA LEU A 267 11.34 13.63 -6.63
C LEU A 267 11.65 14.07 -5.19
N ARG A 268 11.81 15.38 -4.94
CA ARG A 268 11.98 15.92 -3.57
C ARG A 268 10.79 15.62 -2.68
N SER A 269 9.58 15.88 -3.15
CA SER A 269 8.35 15.55 -2.42
C SER A 269 8.28 14.06 -2.09
N SER A 270 8.70 13.21 -3.03
CA SER A 270 8.77 11.77 -2.79
C SER A 270 9.79 11.40 -1.70
N PHE A 271 10.93 12.10 -1.61
CA PHE A 271 11.86 11.91 -0.50
C PHE A 271 11.30 12.39 0.83
N ALA A 272 10.55 13.48 0.87
CA ALA A 272 9.89 13.93 2.11
C ALA A 272 8.96 12.84 2.67
N ALA A 273 8.18 12.18 1.80
CA ALA A 273 7.36 11.04 2.19
C ALA A 273 8.19 9.86 2.71
N HIS A 274 9.30 9.49 2.06
CA HIS A 274 10.24 8.48 2.57
C HIS A 274 10.75 8.83 3.97
N LEU A 275 11.20 10.07 4.18
CA LEU A 275 11.70 10.54 5.48
C LEU A 275 10.62 10.44 6.55
N LEU A 276 9.37 10.83 6.25
CA LEU A 276 8.25 10.67 7.16
C LEU A 276 8.04 9.21 7.59
N PHE A 277 8.11 8.26 6.66
CA PHE A 277 7.96 6.84 7.00
C PHE A 277 9.14 6.32 7.84
N CYS A 278 10.36 6.76 7.53
CA CYS A 278 11.55 6.44 8.32
C CYS A 278 11.43 7.01 9.74
N GLN A 279 10.97 8.24 9.88
CA GLN A 279 10.85 8.92 11.17
C GLN A 279 9.83 8.20 12.06
N TRP A 280 8.65 7.88 11.52
CA TRP A 280 7.66 7.02 12.18
C TRP A 280 8.26 5.70 12.69
N ALA A 281 9.10 5.03 11.88
CA ALA A 281 9.71 3.77 12.25
C ALA A 281 10.72 3.88 13.42
N THR A 282 11.20 5.08 13.73
CA THR A 282 12.17 5.33 14.80
C THR A 282 11.58 5.90 16.08
N GLU A 283 10.29 6.25 16.06
CA GLU A 283 9.61 6.86 17.20
C GLU A 283 9.37 5.86 18.34
N ASP A 284 9.35 6.40 19.57
CA ASP A 284 8.94 5.74 20.80
C ASP A 284 9.66 4.46 21.24
N TRP A 285 10.64 3.96 20.47
CA TRP A 285 11.44 2.79 20.83
C TRP A 285 12.10 2.90 22.21
N ARG A 286 12.56 4.08 22.61
CA ARG A 286 13.15 4.29 23.95
C ARG A 286 12.12 4.06 25.06
N SER A 287 10.89 4.53 24.88
CA SER A 287 9.80 4.37 25.83
C SER A 287 9.35 2.91 25.88
N TYR A 288 9.27 2.26 24.72
CA TYR A 288 8.97 0.84 24.61
C TYR A 288 10.01 -0.05 25.31
N LEU A 289 11.31 0.21 25.10
CA LEU A 289 12.38 -0.55 25.73
C LEU A 289 12.35 -0.40 27.26
N ARG A 290 12.10 0.81 27.77
CA ARG A 290 11.91 1.03 29.21
C ARG A 290 10.71 0.23 29.73
N TRP A 291 9.59 0.23 29.02
CA TRP A 291 8.42 -0.55 29.41
C TRP A 291 8.72 -2.06 29.46
N LEU A 292 9.52 -2.58 28.52
CA LEU A 292 9.97 -3.97 28.56
C LEU A 292 10.87 -4.24 29.78
N GLU A 293 11.82 -3.35 30.08
CA GLU A 293 12.68 -3.46 31.26
C GLU A 293 11.85 -3.48 32.55
N GLU A 294 10.93 -2.53 32.73
CA GLU A 294 10.03 -2.43 33.89
C GLU A 294 9.14 -3.68 34.03
N THR A 295 8.63 -4.21 32.91
CA THR A 295 7.80 -5.43 32.90
C THR A 295 8.62 -6.65 33.33
N ILE A 296 9.84 -6.81 32.79
CA ILE A 296 10.73 -7.92 33.14
C ILE A 296 11.16 -7.84 34.61
N GLU A 297 11.49 -6.66 35.12
CA GLU A 297 11.85 -6.45 36.53
C GLU A 297 10.69 -6.77 37.47
N SER A 298 9.48 -6.31 37.14
CA SER A 298 8.26 -6.63 37.89
C SER A 298 8.04 -8.14 37.98
N ASP A 299 8.15 -8.85 36.84
CA ASP A 299 7.98 -10.30 36.79
C ASP A 299 9.07 -11.06 37.56
N ALA A 300 10.34 -10.64 37.41
CA ALA A 300 11.47 -11.23 38.12
C ALA A 300 11.35 -11.05 39.64
N SER A 301 10.89 -9.89 40.09
CA SER A 301 10.65 -9.61 41.51
C SER A 301 9.56 -10.52 42.11
N CYS A 302 8.49 -10.79 41.35
CA CYS A 302 7.41 -11.70 41.76
C CYS A 302 7.89 -13.15 41.89
N LEU A 303 8.82 -13.59 41.04
CA LEU A 303 9.41 -14.93 41.12
C LEU A 303 10.37 -15.10 42.30
N SER A 304 11.06 -14.03 42.70
CA SER A 304 12.01 -14.05 43.82
C SER A 304 11.35 -14.17 45.20
N ASN A 305 10.06 -13.80 45.32
CA ASN A 305 9.35 -13.72 46.61
C ASN A 305 8.60 -15.01 47.05
N GLY A 306 8.66 -16.11 46.29
CA GLY A 306 8.12 -17.43 46.72
C GLY A 306 6.59 -17.51 46.87
N PRO A 307 5.99 -18.73 46.86
CA PRO A 307 4.58 -18.90 46.50
C PRO A 307 3.62 -18.76 47.69
N SER A 308 2.89 -17.65 47.75
CA SER A 308 1.58 -17.61 48.42
C SER A 308 0.49 -17.94 47.41
N SER A 309 0.20 -19.24 47.28
CA SER A 309 -1.06 -19.82 46.80
C SER A 309 -1.95 -18.93 45.91
N GLN A 310 -1.65 -18.87 44.61
CA GLN A 310 -2.66 -18.86 43.55
C GLN A 310 -1.93 -19.07 42.22
N ARG A 311 -2.00 -20.29 41.68
CA ARG A 311 -1.67 -20.55 40.27
C ARG A 311 -2.64 -19.73 39.41
N LYS A 312 -2.18 -18.57 38.94
CA LYS A 312 -2.66 -17.97 37.69
C LYS A 312 -1.54 -18.03 36.66
N SER A 313 -1.97 -18.20 35.42
CA SER A 313 -1.30 -18.38 34.13
C SER A 313 0.23 -18.22 34.02
N ASN A 314 0.78 -19.02 33.11
CA ASN A 314 2.20 -19.14 32.78
C ASN A 314 2.76 -17.80 32.22
N PRO A 315 3.78 -17.17 32.82
CA PRO A 315 4.23 -15.81 32.46
C PRO A 315 4.79 -15.65 31.04
N LEU A 316 5.38 -16.71 30.48
CA LEU A 316 5.82 -16.73 29.07
C LEU A 316 4.66 -16.75 28.07
N ALA A 317 3.47 -17.14 28.51
CA ALA A 317 2.26 -17.00 27.72
C ALA A 317 1.76 -15.55 27.76
N ASP A 318 1.88 -14.83 28.89
CA ASP A 318 1.43 -13.44 29.01
C ASP A 318 2.32 -12.42 28.27
N ILE A 319 3.64 -12.65 28.18
CA ILE A 319 4.52 -11.83 27.30
C ILE A 319 4.24 -12.13 25.82
N LYS A 320 3.96 -13.39 25.49
CA LYS A 320 3.48 -13.71 24.15
C LYS A 320 2.14 -13.04 23.91
N ASP A 321 1.18 -13.15 24.80
CA ASP A 321 -0.14 -12.58 24.63
C ASP A 321 -0.11 -11.04 24.70
N SER A 322 0.82 -10.37 25.37
CA SER A 322 0.92 -8.89 25.34
C SER A 322 1.61 -8.37 24.08
N LEU A 323 2.64 -9.06 23.57
CA LEU A 323 3.23 -8.82 22.25
C LEU A 323 2.27 -9.19 21.11
N TRP A 324 1.31 -10.07 21.39
CA TRP A 324 0.56 -10.83 20.40
C TRP A 324 -0.94 -11.01 20.76
N SER A 325 -1.61 -10.04 21.39
CA SER A 325 -3.08 -10.05 21.55
C SER A 325 -3.76 -9.04 20.64
N PRO A 326 -4.87 -9.40 19.99
CA PRO A 326 -5.81 -8.43 19.46
C PRO A 326 -6.73 -7.99 20.61
N ARG A 327 -6.76 -6.70 20.89
CA ARG A 327 -7.90 -6.08 21.59
C ARG A 327 -8.39 -4.93 20.77
#